data_AF-A0A945MCU5-F1
#
_entry.id   AF-A0A945MCU5-F1
#
_cell.length_a   1.000
_cell.length_b   1.000
_cell.length_c   1.000
_cell.angle_alpha   90.00
_cell.angle_beta   90.00
_cell.angle_gamma   90.00
#
_symmetry.space_group_name_H-M   'P 1'
#
loop_
_entity.id
_entity.type
_entity.pdbx_description
1 polymer ?
#
loop_
_entity_poly.entity_id
_entity_poly.type
_entity_poly.pdbx_seq_one_letter_code
_entity_poly.pdbx_strand_id
1 'polypeptide(L)'
;PFSSLMTALAATVGMGNIVGVATAIVLGGPGAVFWMWLTGFLGMATKYSEALLAVKYRQKGESGMQGGPMYYLTHGLGKRWLGCFFAIFTVFATFGAGNMVQANATATIFNSTFGIPNAWTGIVLAFFTALVIIGGVKSVGRFASFFVPAMIIVYLVTMLTVLGINIEKIPAAFTMIITDAFSGTAATGGFIGASLAAAIRFGVARGLFSNEAGLGSAAIAAASAKTKDPVNQALVSMTGTFIDTIIVCTMTALVILTSDVWMAEGINAASLTSMSVESTLGYGGAIVIAVATGFFAFSTLIGWGFYGEKALEFLLGTKAVIYYRLVTVALVFVGSIMSLGLVWNFSDIMFAMMAIPNLIGLIFLTKVIKSETNRFFLEDH
;
A
#
# COMPACT_ATOMS: atom_id res chain seq x y z
N PRO A 1 4.19 13.62 -14.23
CA PRO A 1 4.61 13.45 -12.81
C PRO A 1 3.41 13.33 -11.85
N PHE A 2 2.57 14.38 -11.72
CA PHE A 2 1.43 14.39 -10.79
C PHE A 2 0.47 13.20 -10.95
N SER A 3 -0.05 12.96 -12.17
CA SER A 3 -0.97 11.84 -12.41
C SER A 3 -0.33 10.47 -12.11
N SER A 4 0.98 10.30 -12.33
CA SER A 4 1.70 9.07 -11.96
C SER A 4 1.84 8.92 -10.45
N LEU A 5 2.07 10.02 -9.72
CA LEU A 5 2.07 10.01 -8.26
C LEU A 5 0.68 9.69 -7.72
N MET A 6 -0.37 10.28 -8.30
CA MET A 6 -1.75 9.98 -7.89
C MET A 6 -2.14 8.52 -8.18
N THR A 7 -1.69 7.93 -9.30
CA THR A 7 -1.87 6.49 -9.55
C THR A 7 -1.10 5.64 -8.53
N ALA A 8 0.12 6.03 -8.17
CA ALA A 8 0.89 5.33 -7.16
C ALA A 8 0.24 5.43 -5.77
N LEU A 9 -0.21 6.63 -5.39
CA LEU A 9 -0.93 6.88 -4.15
C LEU A 9 -2.29 6.18 -4.12
N ALA A 10 -3.00 6.07 -5.25
CA ALA A 10 -4.23 5.27 -5.34
C ALA A 10 -3.99 3.81 -4.93
N ALA A 11 -2.82 3.27 -5.29
CA ALA A 11 -2.44 1.89 -5.00
C ALA A 11 -1.89 1.72 -3.57
N THR A 12 -1.13 2.67 -3.05
CA THR A 12 -0.47 2.54 -1.74
C THR A 12 -1.35 3.04 -0.60
N VAL A 13 -2.03 4.17 -0.80
CA VAL A 13 -2.93 4.76 0.19
C VAL A 13 -4.26 4.00 0.13
N GLY A 14 -4.37 2.99 0.98
CA GLY A 14 -5.43 1.98 0.94
C GLY A 14 -5.68 1.34 2.31
N MET A 15 -6.13 0.08 2.30
CA MET A 15 -6.39 -0.66 3.55
C MET A 15 -5.13 -0.90 4.40
N GLY A 16 -3.93 -0.77 3.84
CA GLY A 16 -2.67 -0.82 4.59
C GLY A 16 -2.57 0.29 5.65
N ASN A 17 -3.00 1.51 5.32
CA ASN A 17 -2.92 2.66 6.23
C ASN A 17 -3.96 2.67 7.33
N ILE A 18 -5.07 1.96 7.12
CA ILE A 18 -6.19 1.88 8.07
C ILE A 18 -6.06 0.57 8.85
N VAL A 19 -6.31 -0.54 8.17
CA VAL A 19 -6.37 -1.87 8.79
C VAL A 19 -4.99 -2.47 8.99
N GLY A 20 -4.03 -2.16 8.14
CA GLY A 20 -2.65 -2.59 8.34
C GLY A 20 -2.05 -1.98 9.62
N VAL A 21 -2.23 -0.68 9.84
CA VAL A 21 -1.82 0.00 11.09
C VAL A 21 -2.54 -0.60 12.30
N ALA A 22 -3.86 -0.76 12.23
CA ALA A 22 -4.63 -1.37 13.31
C ALA A 22 -4.17 -2.81 13.61
N THR A 23 -3.89 -3.60 12.58
CA THR A 23 -3.35 -4.97 12.72
C THR A 23 -1.97 -4.96 13.37
N ALA A 24 -1.12 -4.00 13.01
CA ALA A 24 0.20 -3.84 13.62
C ALA A 24 0.09 -3.56 15.13
N ILE A 25 -0.84 -2.68 15.53
CA ILE A 25 -1.06 -2.33 16.94
C ILE A 25 -1.68 -3.52 17.70
N VAL A 26 -2.69 -4.17 17.14
CA VAL A 26 -3.38 -5.29 17.82
C VAL A 26 -2.47 -6.51 18.00
N LEU A 27 -1.64 -6.83 16.99
CA LEU A 27 -0.82 -8.06 17.01
C LEU A 27 0.64 -7.83 17.45
N GLY A 28 1.16 -6.62 17.27
CA GLY A 28 2.53 -6.25 17.59
C GLY A 28 2.67 -5.21 18.71
N GLY A 29 1.57 -4.65 19.20
CA GLY A 29 1.56 -3.56 20.18
C GLY A 29 1.87 -2.19 19.57
N PRO A 30 1.76 -1.12 20.38
CA PRO A 30 2.07 0.26 19.96
C PRO A 30 3.47 0.43 19.36
N GLY A 31 4.44 -0.33 19.86
CA GLY A 31 5.82 -0.34 19.37
C GLY A 31 5.98 -0.74 17.90
N ALA A 32 5.02 -1.46 17.32
CA ALA A 32 5.04 -1.81 15.90
C ALA A 32 5.02 -0.57 14.99
N VAL A 33 4.41 0.54 15.45
CA VAL A 33 4.33 1.80 14.69
C VAL A 33 5.72 2.40 14.47
N PHE A 34 6.62 2.31 15.46
CA PHE A 34 8.00 2.75 15.30
C PHE A 34 8.72 1.99 14.18
N TRP A 35 8.53 0.67 14.13
CA TRP A 35 9.10 -0.17 13.09
C TRP A 35 8.47 0.11 11.72
N MET A 36 7.17 0.47 11.67
CA MET A 36 6.55 1.01 10.44
C MET A 36 7.28 2.28 9.99
N TRP A 37 7.55 3.25 10.88
CA TRP A 37 8.29 4.46 10.51
C TRP A 37 9.68 4.16 9.97
N LEU A 38 10.42 3.25 10.60
CA LEU A 38 11.74 2.85 10.15
C LEU A 38 11.70 2.25 8.74
N THR A 39 10.71 1.38 8.46
CA THR A 39 10.51 0.85 7.10
C THR A 39 10.12 1.91 6.10
N GLY A 40 9.29 2.89 6.47
CA GLY A 40 8.92 4.01 5.61
C GLY A 40 10.15 4.86 5.27
N PHE A 41 10.89 5.30 6.28
CA PHE A 41 12.06 6.15 6.11
C PHE A 41 13.13 5.50 5.24
N LEU A 42 13.55 4.27 5.56
CA LEU A 42 14.52 3.53 4.76
C LEU A 42 13.95 3.14 3.39
N GLY A 43 12.65 2.85 3.33
CA GLY A 43 11.94 2.49 2.11
C GLY A 43 11.88 3.62 1.07
N MET A 44 12.03 4.89 1.47
CA MET A 44 12.11 6.01 0.53
C MET A 44 13.29 5.84 -0.45
N ALA A 45 14.45 5.40 0.02
CA ALA A 45 15.62 5.16 -0.82
C ALA A 45 15.39 4.00 -1.81
N THR A 46 14.72 2.94 -1.33
CA THR A 46 14.35 1.78 -2.17
C THR A 46 13.37 2.20 -3.26
N LYS A 47 12.33 2.95 -2.91
CA LYS A 47 11.30 3.40 -3.85
C LYS A 47 11.82 4.41 -4.87
N TYR A 48 12.76 5.27 -4.46
CA TYR A 48 13.53 6.12 -5.36
C TYR A 48 14.29 5.26 -6.40
N SER A 49 15.03 4.26 -5.93
CA SER A 49 15.84 3.37 -6.77
C SER A 49 14.97 2.62 -7.79
N GLU A 50 13.84 2.09 -7.34
CA GLU A 50 12.85 1.41 -8.18
C GLU A 50 12.32 2.32 -9.30
N ALA A 51 11.86 3.52 -8.94
CA ALA A 51 11.29 4.47 -9.90
C ALA A 51 12.33 4.97 -10.91
N LEU A 52 13.57 5.23 -10.47
CA LEU A 52 14.66 5.61 -11.36
C LEU A 52 14.92 4.52 -12.41
N LEU A 53 15.09 3.27 -11.96
CA LEU A 53 15.33 2.14 -12.87
C LEU A 53 14.13 1.90 -13.79
N ALA A 54 12.91 2.02 -13.28
CA ALA A 54 11.70 1.86 -14.08
C ALA A 54 11.62 2.89 -15.21
N VAL A 55 11.99 4.15 -14.98
CA VAL A 55 12.01 5.18 -16.02
C VAL A 55 13.20 5.03 -16.96
N LYS A 56 14.37 4.57 -16.47
CA LYS A 56 15.56 4.36 -17.30
C LYS A 56 15.41 3.18 -18.27
N TYR A 57 14.75 2.10 -17.85
CA TYR A 57 14.60 0.87 -18.64
C TYR A 57 13.21 0.64 -19.23
N ARG A 58 12.31 1.64 -19.15
CA ARG A 58 10.99 1.54 -19.79
C ARG A 58 11.10 1.45 -21.32
N GLN A 59 10.10 0.83 -21.92
CA GLN A 59 9.94 0.70 -23.35
C GLN A 59 8.61 1.28 -23.81
N LYS A 60 8.50 1.55 -25.11
CA LYS A 60 7.26 1.99 -25.74
C LYS A 60 6.45 0.75 -26.12
N GLY A 61 5.32 0.53 -25.48
CA GLY A 61 4.35 -0.51 -25.83
C GLY A 61 3.14 0.03 -26.59
N GLU A 62 2.24 -0.87 -26.99
CA GLU A 62 1.00 -0.54 -27.71
C GLU A 62 0.10 0.40 -26.90
N SER A 63 0.06 0.20 -25.58
CA SER A 63 -0.79 0.96 -24.65
C SER A 63 -0.08 2.16 -24.02
N GLY A 64 1.11 2.53 -24.49
CA GLY A 64 1.94 3.60 -23.92
C GLY A 64 3.25 3.08 -23.32
N MET A 65 3.87 3.88 -22.45
CA MET A 65 5.14 3.50 -21.81
C MET A 65 4.91 2.33 -20.84
N GLN A 66 5.76 1.31 -20.93
CA GLN A 66 5.76 0.14 -20.07
C GLN A 66 7.12 0.05 -19.37
N GLY A 67 7.11 -0.18 -18.06
CA GLY A 67 8.33 -0.32 -17.28
C GLY A 67 8.02 -0.89 -15.91
N GLY A 68 9.02 -0.84 -15.03
CA GLY A 68 8.99 -1.50 -13.73
C GLY A 68 9.99 -2.65 -13.65
N PRO A 69 9.93 -3.46 -12.58
CA PRO A 69 10.97 -4.45 -12.31
C PRO A 69 11.12 -5.50 -13.38
N MET A 70 10.04 -5.96 -13.98
CA MET A 70 10.13 -6.91 -15.09
C MET A 70 10.97 -6.40 -16.27
N TYR A 71 11.01 -5.08 -16.50
CA TYR A 71 11.79 -4.48 -17.57
C TYR A 71 13.25 -4.25 -17.19
N TYR A 72 13.55 -3.66 -16.02
CA TYR A 72 14.95 -3.44 -15.65
C TYR A 72 15.67 -4.74 -15.26
N LEU A 73 14.97 -5.77 -14.79
CA LEU A 73 15.54 -7.11 -14.57
C LEU A 73 15.91 -7.76 -15.91
N THR A 74 15.06 -7.58 -16.92
CA THR A 74 15.27 -8.15 -18.26
C THR A 74 16.35 -7.39 -19.03
N HIS A 75 16.30 -6.06 -19.04
CA HIS A 75 17.14 -5.22 -19.92
C HIS A 75 18.31 -4.55 -19.21
N GLY A 76 18.18 -4.26 -17.91
CA GLY A 76 19.29 -3.74 -17.11
C GLY A 76 20.23 -4.84 -16.65
N LEU A 77 19.67 -5.93 -16.14
CA LEU A 77 20.42 -7.09 -15.66
C LEU A 77 20.65 -8.18 -16.71
N GLY A 78 19.93 -8.16 -17.84
CA GLY A 78 20.01 -9.22 -18.84
C GLY A 78 19.39 -10.55 -18.38
N LYS A 79 18.58 -10.56 -17.31
CA LYS A 79 18.02 -11.78 -16.71
C LYS A 79 16.50 -11.83 -16.89
N ARG A 80 16.06 -12.18 -18.11
CA ARG A 80 14.63 -12.29 -18.45
C ARG A 80 13.83 -13.18 -17.50
N TRP A 81 14.41 -14.26 -16.99
CA TRP A 81 13.74 -15.17 -16.07
C TRP A 81 13.34 -14.49 -14.75
N LEU A 82 14.18 -13.59 -14.21
CA LEU A 82 13.84 -12.78 -13.02
C LEU A 82 12.68 -11.82 -13.32
N GLY A 83 12.68 -11.23 -14.51
CA GLY A 83 11.59 -10.37 -14.96
C GLY A 83 10.27 -11.11 -15.09
N CYS A 84 10.29 -12.32 -15.67
CA CYS A 84 9.10 -13.19 -15.73
C CYS A 84 8.63 -13.62 -14.34
N PHE A 85 9.56 -14.02 -13.46
CA PHE A 85 9.26 -14.39 -12.08
C PHE A 85 8.55 -13.24 -11.35
N PHE A 86 9.12 -12.02 -11.40
CA PHE A 86 8.48 -10.82 -10.84
C PHE A 86 7.07 -10.58 -11.41
N ALA A 87 6.92 -10.66 -12.74
CA ALA A 87 5.64 -10.39 -13.38
C ALA A 87 4.56 -11.41 -12.98
N ILE A 88 4.91 -12.70 -12.85
CA ILE A 88 3.98 -13.75 -12.39
C ILE A 88 3.47 -13.41 -10.99
N PHE A 89 4.37 -13.13 -10.06
CA PHE A 89 3.97 -12.81 -8.69
C PHE A 89 3.27 -11.46 -8.57
N THR A 90 3.53 -10.50 -9.46
CA THR A 90 2.78 -9.24 -9.52
C THR A 90 1.31 -9.48 -9.88
N VAL A 91 1.03 -10.37 -10.84
CA VAL A 91 -0.34 -10.74 -11.20
C VAL A 91 -1.06 -11.37 -10.00
N PHE A 92 -0.43 -12.33 -9.32
CA PHE A 92 -1.02 -12.96 -8.14
C PHE A 92 -1.12 -12.03 -6.92
N ALA A 93 -0.15 -11.16 -6.69
CA ALA A 93 -0.20 -10.15 -5.64
C ALA A 93 -1.35 -9.16 -5.84
N THR A 94 -1.69 -8.85 -7.09
CA THR A 94 -2.88 -8.06 -7.40
C THR A 94 -4.14 -8.71 -6.89
N PHE A 95 -4.26 -10.04 -7.00
CA PHE A 95 -5.41 -10.78 -6.48
C PHE A 95 -5.46 -10.77 -4.94
N GLY A 96 -4.31 -10.73 -4.28
CA GLY A 96 -4.21 -10.63 -2.83
C GLY A 96 -4.41 -9.20 -2.33
N ALA A 97 -3.30 -8.47 -2.18
CA ALA A 97 -3.24 -7.18 -1.53
C ALA A 97 -4.04 -6.12 -2.26
N GLY A 98 -3.95 -6.15 -3.60
CA GLY A 98 -4.65 -5.21 -4.48
C GLY A 98 -6.14 -5.46 -4.60
N ASN A 99 -6.65 -6.60 -4.14
CA ASN A 99 -8.02 -7.02 -4.41
C ASN A 99 -8.73 -7.66 -3.22
N MET A 100 -8.44 -8.91 -2.90
CA MET A 100 -9.18 -9.63 -1.84
C MET A 100 -9.07 -8.93 -0.48
N VAL A 101 -7.89 -8.39 -0.12
CA VAL A 101 -7.71 -7.65 1.15
C VAL A 101 -8.56 -6.37 1.17
N GLN A 102 -8.60 -5.64 0.06
CA GLN A 102 -9.37 -4.40 -0.05
C GLN A 102 -10.88 -4.65 0.08
N ALA A 103 -11.37 -5.68 -0.62
CA ALA A 103 -12.78 -6.07 -0.59
C ALA A 103 -13.20 -6.58 0.79
N ASN A 104 -12.36 -7.43 1.41
CA ASN A 104 -12.64 -8.04 2.71
C ASN A 104 -12.74 -7.00 3.83
N ALA A 105 -11.75 -6.10 3.89
CA ALA A 105 -11.69 -5.11 4.94
C ALA A 105 -12.81 -4.07 4.79
N THR A 106 -13.15 -3.68 3.56
CA THR A 106 -14.31 -2.80 3.30
C THR A 106 -15.62 -3.47 3.70
N ALA A 107 -15.82 -4.73 3.33
CA ALA A 107 -17.01 -5.50 3.72
C ALA A 107 -17.16 -5.57 5.24
N THR A 108 -16.07 -5.85 5.95
CA THR A 108 -16.05 -5.91 7.42
C THR A 108 -16.40 -4.57 8.06
N ILE A 109 -15.83 -3.47 7.58
CA ILE A 109 -16.13 -2.12 8.09
C ILE A 109 -17.58 -1.75 7.80
N PHE A 110 -18.09 -2.01 6.59
CA PHE A 110 -19.47 -1.69 6.21
C PHE A 110 -20.48 -2.53 7.01
N ASN A 111 -20.14 -3.78 7.30
CA ASN A 111 -20.95 -4.62 8.17
C ASN A 111 -21.00 -4.07 9.59
N SER A 112 -19.84 -3.70 10.16
CA SER A 112 -19.75 -3.13 11.50
C SER A 112 -20.49 -1.79 11.63
N THR A 113 -20.32 -0.88 10.67
CA THR A 113 -20.89 0.47 10.72
C THR A 113 -22.35 0.54 10.27
N PHE A 114 -22.73 -0.19 9.22
CA PHE A 114 -24.05 -0.07 8.57
C PHE A 114 -24.91 -1.33 8.69
N GLY A 115 -24.39 -2.44 9.21
CA GLY A 115 -25.08 -3.73 9.23
C GLY A 115 -25.22 -4.37 7.85
N ILE A 116 -24.51 -3.88 6.83
CA ILE A 116 -24.60 -4.41 5.45
C ILE A 116 -23.91 -5.79 5.40
N PRO A 117 -24.57 -6.86 4.94
CA PRO A 117 -23.92 -8.16 4.81
C PRO A 117 -22.76 -8.12 3.80
N ASN A 118 -21.65 -8.80 4.14
CA ASN A 118 -20.41 -8.74 3.34
C ASN A 118 -20.59 -9.02 1.85
N ALA A 119 -21.47 -9.97 1.50
CA ALA A 119 -21.76 -10.32 0.12
C ALA A 119 -22.32 -9.14 -0.70
N TRP A 120 -23.17 -8.29 -0.11
CA TRP A 120 -23.71 -7.11 -0.78
C TRP A 120 -22.63 -6.06 -1.03
N THR A 121 -21.77 -5.81 -0.04
CA THR A 121 -20.60 -4.93 -0.24
C THR A 121 -19.69 -5.46 -1.36
N GLY A 122 -19.45 -6.78 -1.40
CA GLY A 122 -18.69 -7.43 -2.47
C GLY A 122 -19.30 -7.26 -3.86
N ILE A 123 -20.62 -7.43 -4.00
CA ILE A 123 -21.32 -7.23 -5.28
C ILE A 123 -21.17 -5.80 -5.76
N VAL A 124 -21.38 -4.82 -4.87
CA VAL A 124 -21.30 -3.40 -5.21
C VAL A 124 -19.88 -3.01 -5.60
N LEU A 125 -18.87 -3.45 -4.84
CA LEU A 125 -17.47 -3.22 -5.18
C LEU A 125 -17.10 -3.86 -6.52
N ALA A 126 -17.47 -5.13 -6.75
CA ALA A 126 -17.18 -5.83 -7.99
C ALA A 126 -17.82 -5.13 -9.20
N PHE A 127 -19.05 -4.65 -9.05
CA PHE A 127 -19.76 -3.89 -10.09
C PHE A 127 -19.01 -2.61 -10.47
N PHE A 128 -18.66 -1.77 -9.49
CA PHE A 128 -17.91 -0.53 -9.77
C PHE A 128 -16.50 -0.81 -10.31
N THR A 129 -15.84 -1.86 -9.81
CA THR A 129 -14.52 -2.27 -10.30
C THR A 129 -14.60 -2.71 -11.75
N ALA A 130 -15.64 -3.45 -12.14
CA ALA A 130 -15.87 -3.84 -13.53
C ALA A 130 -16.04 -2.63 -14.44
N LEU A 131 -16.83 -1.63 -14.04
CA LEU A 131 -17.05 -0.41 -14.84
C LEU A 131 -15.75 0.33 -15.17
N VAL A 132 -14.82 0.43 -14.20
CA VAL A 132 -13.56 1.16 -14.41
C VAL A 132 -12.50 0.32 -15.09
N ILE A 133 -12.29 -0.92 -14.63
CA ILE A 133 -11.22 -1.79 -15.13
C ILE A 133 -11.49 -2.22 -16.58
N ILE A 134 -12.75 -2.51 -16.95
CA ILE A 134 -13.08 -2.87 -18.34
C ILE A 134 -12.78 -1.72 -19.30
N GLY A 135 -12.97 -0.46 -18.86
CA GLY A 135 -12.63 0.76 -19.62
C GLY A 135 -11.13 1.00 -19.83
N GLY A 136 -10.26 0.25 -19.14
CA GLY A 136 -8.80 0.25 -19.33
C GLY A 136 -8.05 1.46 -18.78
N VAL A 137 -6.73 1.50 -19.07
CA VAL A 137 -5.73 2.40 -18.44
C VAL A 137 -6.10 3.89 -18.43
N LYS A 138 -6.75 4.39 -19.49
CA LYS A 138 -7.16 5.82 -19.57
C LYS A 138 -8.27 6.16 -18.56
N SER A 139 -9.16 5.22 -18.26
CA SER A 139 -10.23 5.37 -17.27
C SER A 139 -9.64 5.42 -15.85
N VAL A 140 -8.72 4.49 -15.56
CA VAL A 140 -7.99 4.38 -14.29
C VAL A 140 -7.28 5.68 -13.91
N GLY A 141 -6.44 6.22 -14.81
CA GLY A 141 -5.66 7.43 -14.50
C GLY A 141 -6.52 8.68 -14.29
N ARG A 142 -7.64 8.80 -15.01
CA ARG A 142 -8.59 9.93 -14.86
C ARG A 142 -9.33 9.84 -13.52
N PHE A 143 -9.79 8.64 -13.16
CA PHE A 143 -10.45 8.40 -11.88
C PHE A 143 -9.50 8.69 -10.71
N ALA A 144 -8.30 8.09 -10.71
CA ALA A 144 -7.32 8.28 -9.65
C ALA A 144 -6.94 9.75 -9.45
N SER A 145 -6.72 10.50 -10.55
CA SER A 145 -6.27 11.90 -10.45
C SER A 145 -7.33 12.85 -9.87
N PHE A 146 -8.62 12.48 -9.87
CA PHE A 146 -9.70 13.31 -9.33
C PHE A 146 -10.13 12.90 -7.93
N PHE A 147 -10.32 11.60 -7.68
CA PHE A 147 -10.90 11.12 -6.41
C PHE A 147 -9.86 10.93 -5.29
N VAL A 148 -8.62 10.55 -5.62
CA VAL A 148 -7.59 10.25 -4.62
C VAL A 148 -7.22 11.47 -3.76
N PRO A 149 -7.04 12.69 -4.30
CA PRO A 149 -6.78 13.85 -3.46
C PRO A 149 -7.92 14.13 -2.49
N ALA A 150 -9.17 14.05 -2.96
CA ALA A 150 -10.34 14.35 -2.15
C ALA A 150 -10.51 13.35 -1.00
N MET A 151 -10.39 12.05 -1.27
CA MET A 151 -10.53 11.02 -0.22
C MET A 151 -9.43 11.13 0.85
N ILE A 152 -8.18 11.44 0.45
CA ILE A 152 -7.07 11.64 1.38
C ILE A 152 -7.31 12.87 2.24
N ILE A 153 -7.74 13.99 1.66
CA ILE A 153 -8.04 15.21 2.42
C ILE A 153 -9.15 14.97 3.44
N VAL A 154 -10.25 14.33 3.05
CA VAL A 154 -11.36 14.02 3.97
C VAL A 154 -10.89 13.13 5.12
N TYR A 155 -10.10 12.10 4.81
CA TYR A 155 -9.53 11.21 5.82
C TYR A 155 -8.61 11.98 6.79
N LEU A 156 -7.67 12.76 6.26
CA LEU A 156 -6.72 13.53 7.06
C LEU A 156 -7.41 14.57 7.93
N VAL A 157 -8.41 15.29 7.42
CA VAL A 157 -9.19 16.26 8.19
C VAL A 157 -9.94 15.58 9.33
N THR A 158 -10.54 14.41 9.08
CA THR A 158 -11.22 13.63 10.12
C THR A 158 -10.24 13.22 11.22
N MET A 159 -9.08 12.68 10.84
CA MET A 159 -8.04 12.28 11.79
C MET A 159 -7.48 13.48 12.57
N LEU A 160 -7.21 14.61 11.92
CA LEU A 160 -6.79 15.85 12.60
C LEU A 160 -7.83 16.36 13.59
N THR A 161 -9.12 16.23 13.26
CA THR A 161 -10.21 16.65 14.16
C THR A 161 -10.22 15.78 15.42
N VAL A 162 -10.10 14.45 15.27
CA VAL A 162 -10.01 13.52 16.40
C VAL A 162 -8.78 13.81 17.26
N LEU A 163 -7.63 14.04 16.63
CA LEU A 163 -6.38 14.34 17.33
C LEU A 163 -6.41 15.71 18.01
N GLY A 164 -7.07 16.70 17.42
CA GLY A 164 -7.27 18.02 18.03
C GLY A 164 -8.12 17.94 19.31
N ILE A 165 -9.14 17.07 19.32
CA ILE A 165 -9.96 16.82 20.51
C ILE A 165 -9.17 16.04 21.57
N ASN A 166 -8.34 15.08 21.16
CA ASN A 166 -7.51 14.26 22.04
C ASN A 166 -6.07 14.78 22.20
N ILE A 167 -5.85 16.08 22.04
CA ILE A 167 -4.50 16.66 21.93
C ILE A 167 -3.61 16.36 23.15
N GLU A 168 -4.22 16.30 24.34
CA GLU A 168 -3.53 16.02 25.60
C GLU A 168 -2.98 14.59 25.68
N LYS A 169 -3.59 13.64 24.95
CA LYS A 169 -3.15 12.23 24.92
C LYS A 169 -2.02 11.98 23.91
N ILE A 170 -1.77 12.92 22.99
CA ILE A 170 -0.78 12.74 21.92
C ILE A 170 0.64 12.50 22.46
N PRO A 171 1.17 13.29 23.44
CA PRO A 171 2.51 13.03 23.97
C PRO A 171 2.64 11.62 24.56
N ALA A 172 1.63 11.17 25.30
CA ALA A 172 1.61 9.83 25.88
C ALA A 172 1.60 8.73 24.81
N ALA A 173 0.85 8.92 23.72
CA ALA A 173 0.86 7.99 22.58
C ALA A 173 2.24 7.90 21.92
N PHE A 174 2.93 9.03 21.72
CA PHE A 174 4.31 9.01 21.21
C PHE A 174 5.29 8.32 22.15
N THR A 175 5.19 8.59 23.45
CA THR A 175 6.01 7.90 24.45
C THR A 175 5.77 6.39 24.37
N MET A 176 4.52 5.95 24.34
CA MET A 176 4.14 4.55 24.26
C MET A 176 4.71 3.87 23.00
N ILE A 177 4.62 4.51 21.82
CA ILE A 177 5.20 3.97 20.59
C ILE A 177 6.71 3.74 20.74
N ILE A 178 7.43 4.70 21.32
CA ILE A 178 8.90 4.60 21.46
C ILE A 178 9.27 3.59 22.56
N THR A 179 8.62 3.65 23.72
CA THR A 179 8.94 2.75 24.83
C THR A 179 8.65 1.31 24.46
N ASP A 180 7.51 1.03 23.84
CA ASP A 180 7.10 -0.34 23.50
C ASP A 180 7.92 -0.90 22.33
N ALA A 181 8.47 -0.04 21.47
CA ALA A 181 9.36 -0.45 20.39
C ALA A 181 10.70 -1.00 20.89
N PHE A 182 11.11 -0.60 22.10
CA PHE A 182 12.39 -0.96 22.71
C PHE A 182 12.24 -1.66 24.06
N SER A 183 11.02 -1.92 24.54
CA SER A 183 10.74 -2.65 25.76
C SER A 183 11.03 -4.14 25.55
N GLY A 184 12.33 -4.47 25.50
CA GLY A 184 12.84 -5.81 25.30
C GLY A 184 14.34 -5.88 25.08
N THR A 185 15.10 -5.15 25.89
CA THR A 185 16.56 -5.32 25.93
C THR A 185 16.90 -6.77 26.31
N ALA A 186 17.76 -7.38 25.52
CA ALA A 186 18.05 -8.82 25.46
C ALA A 186 18.56 -9.49 26.76
N ALA A 187 18.61 -8.76 27.87
CA ALA A 187 19.19 -9.23 29.12
C ALA A 187 18.19 -9.89 30.10
N THR A 188 16.87 -9.84 29.89
CA THR A 188 15.92 -10.09 31.01
C THR A 188 14.71 -11.01 30.81
N GLY A 189 14.45 -11.64 29.65
CA GLY A 189 13.48 -12.76 29.61
C GLY A 189 12.84 -13.11 28.26
N GLY A 190 12.46 -14.40 28.09
CA GLY A 190 11.89 -14.94 26.85
C GLY A 190 10.50 -14.42 26.46
N PHE A 191 9.66 -14.06 27.44
CA PHE A 191 8.34 -13.45 27.17
C PHE A 191 8.47 -12.03 26.60
N ILE A 192 9.44 -11.25 27.10
CA ILE A 192 9.70 -9.88 26.67
C ILE A 192 10.40 -9.86 25.30
N GLY A 193 11.24 -10.85 24.98
CA GLY A 193 11.81 -11.00 23.63
C GLY A 193 10.76 -11.30 22.56
N ALA A 194 9.70 -12.05 22.92
CA ALA A 194 8.62 -12.39 22.00
C ALA A 194 7.76 -11.17 21.61
N SER A 195 7.48 -10.27 22.54
CA SER A 195 6.73 -9.03 22.24
C SER A 195 7.51 -8.09 21.34
N LEU A 196 8.83 -7.91 21.58
CA LEU A 196 9.69 -7.14 20.69
C LEU A 196 9.76 -7.74 19.28
N ALA A 197 9.91 -9.07 19.19
CA ALA A 197 9.91 -9.77 17.90
C ALA A 197 8.58 -9.60 17.16
N ALA A 198 7.44 -9.61 17.88
CA ALA A 198 6.13 -9.35 17.30
C ALA A 198 6.00 -7.90 16.81
N ALA A 199 6.44 -6.92 17.60
CA ALA A 199 6.45 -5.50 17.22
C ALA A 199 7.25 -5.27 15.94
N ILE A 200 8.47 -5.82 15.86
CA ILE A 200 9.31 -5.75 14.66
C ILE A 200 8.61 -6.43 13.48
N ARG A 201 8.16 -7.68 13.65
CA ARG A 201 7.57 -8.47 12.56
C ARG A 201 6.34 -7.79 11.98
N PHE A 202 5.38 -7.41 12.82
CA PHE A 202 4.14 -6.79 12.36
C PHE A 202 4.34 -5.35 11.91
N GLY A 203 5.21 -4.59 12.59
CA GLY A 203 5.56 -3.24 12.17
C GLY A 203 6.22 -3.22 10.79
N VAL A 204 7.21 -4.09 10.56
CA VAL A 204 7.86 -4.20 9.24
C VAL A 204 6.88 -4.72 8.20
N ALA A 205 6.14 -5.80 8.48
CA ALA A 205 5.24 -6.41 7.51
C ALA A 205 4.08 -5.47 7.11
N ARG A 206 3.48 -4.73 8.06
CA ARG A 206 2.41 -3.78 7.76
C ARG A 206 2.94 -2.46 7.20
N GLY A 207 4.15 -2.03 7.60
CA GLY A 207 4.84 -0.90 6.99
C GLY A 207 5.10 -1.12 5.50
N LEU A 208 5.71 -2.26 5.15
CA LEU A 208 5.96 -2.66 3.75
C LEU A 208 4.66 -2.86 2.96
N PHE A 209 3.61 -3.39 3.59
CA PHE A 209 2.31 -3.54 2.94
C PHE A 209 1.69 -2.18 2.58
N SER A 210 1.86 -1.18 3.45
CA SER A 210 1.31 0.16 3.25
C SER A 210 2.07 0.93 2.17
N ASN A 211 3.40 1.08 2.31
CA ASN A 211 4.16 1.92 1.39
C ASN A 211 4.67 1.20 0.14
N GLU A 212 4.60 -0.13 0.10
CA GLU A 212 5.10 -0.98 -0.98
C GLU A 212 6.59 -0.80 -1.32
N ALA A 213 7.38 -0.24 -0.40
CA ALA A 213 8.80 -0.03 -0.64
C ALA A 213 9.54 -1.37 -0.72
N GLY A 214 10.34 -1.58 -1.76
CA GLY A 214 11.06 -2.84 -1.96
C GLY A 214 10.23 -3.94 -2.61
N LEU A 215 8.93 -3.71 -2.84
CA LEU A 215 8.08 -4.62 -3.62
C LEU A 215 8.20 -4.37 -5.13
N GLY A 216 8.59 -3.17 -5.56
CA GLY A 216 8.73 -2.83 -6.98
C GLY A 216 7.44 -2.51 -7.74
N SER A 217 6.27 -2.69 -7.13
CA SER A 217 4.95 -2.43 -7.73
C SER A 217 4.77 -0.96 -8.12
N ALA A 218 5.09 -0.02 -7.22
CA ALA A 218 4.95 1.41 -7.47
C ALA A 218 5.82 1.92 -8.65
N ALA A 219 6.89 1.20 -8.98
CA ALA A 219 7.75 1.50 -10.13
C ALA A 219 7.02 1.32 -11.47
N ILE A 220 6.02 0.42 -11.52
CA ILE A 220 5.17 0.19 -12.70
C ILE A 220 4.37 1.46 -13.02
N ALA A 221 3.81 2.13 -12.01
CA ALA A 221 3.18 3.44 -12.19
C ALA A 221 4.19 4.48 -12.68
N ALA A 222 5.35 4.57 -12.02
CA ALA A 222 6.37 5.57 -12.32
C ALA A 222 6.85 5.52 -13.77
N ALA A 223 6.94 4.33 -14.37
CA ALA A 223 7.32 4.16 -15.77
C ALA A 223 6.38 4.87 -16.76
N SER A 224 5.10 5.00 -16.42
CA SER A 224 4.08 5.65 -17.24
C SER A 224 4.19 7.19 -17.24
N ALA A 225 4.98 7.76 -16.33
CA ALA A 225 5.11 9.20 -16.20
C ALA A 225 5.73 9.84 -17.45
N LYS A 226 5.14 10.95 -17.92
CA LYS A 226 5.74 11.82 -18.92
C LYS A 226 6.88 12.64 -18.29
N THR A 227 8.05 12.02 -18.15
CA THR A 227 9.32 12.65 -17.74
C THR A 227 10.41 12.30 -18.76
N LYS A 228 11.40 13.18 -18.92
CA LYS A 228 12.63 12.87 -19.67
C LYS A 228 13.74 12.37 -18.74
N ASP A 229 13.74 12.82 -17.48
CA ASP A 229 14.76 12.49 -16.49
C ASP A 229 14.23 11.45 -15.48
N PRO A 230 14.91 10.29 -15.34
CA PRO A 230 14.58 9.28 -14.33
C PRO A 230 14.61 9.79 -12.89
N VAL A 231 15.56 10.66 -12.54
CA VAL A 231 15.76 11.17 -11.17
C VAL A 231 14.59 12.05 -10.76
N ASN A 232 14.14 12.96 -11.62
CA ASN A 232 12.96 13.79 -11.35
C ASN A 232 11.72 12.97 -10.96
N GLN A 233 11.45 11.88 -11.69
CA GLN A 233 10.32 11.02 -11.35
C GLN A 233 10.58 10.17 -10.12
N ALA A 234 11.83 9.75 -9.87
CA ALA A 234 12.21 9.02 -8.68
C ALA A 234 12.03 9.85 -7.39
N LEU A 235 12.41 11.13 -7.43
CA LEU A 235 12.19 12.08 -6.33
C LEU A 235 10.69 12.20 -6.01
N VAL A 236 9.85 12.34 -7.04
CA VAL A 236 8.39 12.39 -6.89
C VAL A 236 7.83 11.06 -6.37
N SER A 237 8.35 9.91 -6.82
CA SER A 237 7.83 8.62 -6.36
C SER A 237 8.16 8.32 -4.89
N MET A 238 9.32 8.76 -4.38
CA MET A 238 9.68 8.52 -2.97
C MET A 238 8.85 9.35 -1.99
N THR A 239 8.31 10.51 -2.40
CA THR A 239 7.39 11.27 -1.54
C THR A 239 6.12 10.48 -1.23
N GLY A 240 5.76 9.51 -2.09
CA GLY A 240 4.65 8.60 -1.83
C GLY A 240 4.82 7.82 -0.54
N THR A 241 6.01 7.28 -0.25
CA THR A 241 6.29 6.56 1.01
C THR A 241 6.23 7.47 2.22
N PHE A 242 6.70 8.71 2.10
CA PHE A 242 6.63 9.69 3.17
C PHE A 242 5.18 10.05 3.52
N ILE A 243 4.37 10.37 2.52
CA ILE A 243 2.94 10.67 2.71
C ILE A 243 2.22 9.47 3.31
N ASP A 244 2.46 8.28 2.75
CA ASP A 244 1.82 7.05 3.18
C ASP A 244 2.11 6.70 4.64
N THR A 245 3.39 6.50 4.98
CA THR A 245 3.76 5.92 6.26
C THR A 245 4.02 6.97 7.33
N ILE A 246 4.69 8.06 6.99
CA ILE A 246 5.08 9.06 8.00
C ILE A 246 3.91 9.97 8.34
N ILE A 247 3.03 10.28 7.38
CA ILE A 247 1.86 11.12 7.63
C ILE A 247 0.62 10.26 7.91
N VAL A 248 0.12 9.52 6.90
CA VAL A 248 -1.20 8.86 7.01
C VAL A 248 -1.18 7.76 8.08
N CYS A 249 -0.21 6.84 8.04
CA CYS A 249 -0.16 5.75 9.04
C CYS A 249 0.09 6.26 10.46
N THR A 250 0.91 7.29 10.64
CA THR A 250 1.11 7.93 11.96
C THR A 250 -0.19 8.51 12.48
N MET A 251 -0.95 9.21 11.65
CA MET A 251 -2.23 9.79 12.08
C MET A 251 -3.24 8.70 12.44
N THR A 252 -3.33 7.62 11.65
CA THR A 252 -4.15 6.45 12.01
C THR A 252 -3.72 5.87 13.35
N ALA A 253 -2.41 5.65 13.55
CA ALA A 253 -1.87 5.08 14.76
C ALA A 253 -2.17 5.96 15.99
N LEU A 254 -1.97 7.27 15.88
CA LEU A 254 -2.26 8.20 16.97
C LEU A 254 -3.76 8.24 17.29
N VAL A 255 -4.64 8.21 16.29
CA VAL A 255 -6.09 8.14 16.54
C VAL A 255 -6.46 6.85 17.26
N ILE A 256 -5.88 5.71 16.86
CA ILE A 256 -6.08 4.45 17.56
C ILE A 256 -5.58 4.54 19.00
N LEU A 257 -4.33 4.97 19.22
CA LEU A 257 -3.69 4.96 20.53
C LEU A 257 -4.23 6.02 21.50
N THR A 258 -4.85 7.08 21.00
CA THR A 258 -5.55 8.09 21.82
C THR A 258 -7.00 7.69 22.15
N SER A 259 -7.58 6.76 21.39
CA SER A 259 -8.82 6.09 21.77
C SER A 259 -8.50 4.96 22.76
N ASP A 260 -9.27 4.81 23.84
CA ASP A 260 -9.05 3.69 24.77
C ASP A 260 -9.58 2.35 24.21
N VAL A 261 -10.13 2.38 22.98
CA VAL A 261 -10.80 1.27 22.31
C VAL A 261 -9.83 0.11 22.04
N TRP A 262 -8.60 0.37 21.59
CA TRP A 262 -7.66 -0.69 21.16
C TRP A 262 -7.24 -1.65 22.28
N MET A 263 -7.52 -1.32 23.54
CA MET A 263 -7.23 -2.17 24.71
C MET A 263 -8.31 -3.24 24.94
N ALA A 264 -9.46 -3.18 24.27
CA ALA A 264 -10.53 -4.15 24.50
C ALA A 264 -10.20 -5.52 23.87
N GLU A 265 -10.52 -6.58 24.60
CA GLU A 265 -10.28 -7.95 24.15
C GLU A 265 -11.14 -8.32 22.92
N GLY A 266 -10.56 -9.11 22.02
CA GLY A 266 -11.27 -9.66 20.86
C GLY A 266 -11.61 -8.64 19.76
N ILE A 267 -11.02 -7.44 19.79
CA ILE A 267 -11.25 -6.43 18.76
C ILE A 267 -10.80 -6.91 17.38
N ASN A 268 -11.68 -6.68 16.40
CA ASN A 268 -11.34 -6.87 15.00
C ASN A 268 -10.53 -5.67 14.48
N ALA A 269 -9.26 -5.92 14.14
CA ALA A 269 -8.36 -4.90 13.59
C ALA A 269 -8.93 -4.17 12.36
N ALA A 270 -9.80 -4.80 11.57
CA ALA A 270 -10.43 -4.15 10.43
C ALA A 270 -11.36 -2.99 10.84
N SER A 271 -12.05 -3.09 11.98
CA SER A 271 -12.99 -2.06 12.46
C SER A 271 -12.37 -1.09 13.45
N LEU A 272 -11.19 -1.39 14.00
CA LEU A 272 -10.59 -0.64 15.10
C LEU A 272 -10.47 0.86 14.80
N THR A 273 -9.94 1.26 13.64
CA THR A 273 -9.85 2.69 13.29
C THR A 273 -11.21 3.38 13.26
N SER A 274 -12.23 2.72 12.71
CA SER A 274 -13.59 3.28 12.67
C SER A 274 -14.15 3.45 14.08
N MET A 275 -13.98 2.45 14.94
CA MET A 275 -14.40 2.48 16.35
C MET A 275 -13.65 3.54 17.17
N SER A 276 -12.35 3.73 16.93
CA SER A 276 -11.53 4.78 17.56
C SER A 276 -12.00 6.19 17.19
N VAL A 277 -12.42 6.39 15.94
CA VAL A 277 -13.02 7.66 15.52
C VAL A 277 -14.40 7.83 16.12
N GLU A 278 -15.21 6.77 16.15
CA GLU A 278 -16.54 6.76 16.75
C GLU A 278 -16.51 7.14 18.23
N SER A 279 -15.51 6.66 18.99
CA SER A 279 -15.38 7.00 20.41
C SER A 279 -15.14 8.49 20.68
N THR A 280 -14.72 9.25 19.67
CA THR A 280 -14.45 10.70 19.78
C THR A 280 -15.52 11.54 19.08
N LEU A 281 -15.91 11.18 17.86
CA LEU A 281 -16.81 11.97 17.01
C LEU A 281 -18.24 11.39 16.94
N GLY A 282 -18.51 10.31 17.67
CA GLY A 282 -19.76 9.57 17.59
C GLY A 282 -19.94 8.85 16.24
N TYR A 283 -21.15 8.33 16.04
CA TYR A 283 -21.49 7.54 14.85
C TYR A 283 -21.23 8.28 13.53
N GLY A 284 -21.38 9.61 13.50
CA GLY A 284 -21.06 10.43 12.33
C GLY A 284 -19.61 10.29 11.87
N GLY A 285 -18.66 10.20 12.81
CA GLY A 285 -17.25 9.94 12.48
C GLY A 285 -17.03 8.54 11.91
N ALA A 286 -17.71 7.52 12.47
CA ALA A 286 -17.64 6.15 11.97
C ALA A 286 -18.11 6.06 10.51
N ILE A 287 -19.21 6.74 10.16
CA ILE A 287 -19.73 6.83 8.78
C ILE A 287 -18.67 7.43 7.86
N VAL A 288 -18.02 8.53 8.24
CA VAL A 288 -17.00 9.19 7.41
C VAL A 288 -15.84 8.23 7.11
N ILE A 289 -15.37 7.49 8.12
CA ILE A 289 -14.30 6.51 7.93
C ILE A 289 -14.76 5.32 7.08
N ALA A 290 -15.98 4.82 7.27
CA ALA A 290 -16.52 3.74 6.46
C ALA A 290 -16.62 4.16 4.98
N VAL A 291 -17.19 5.33 4.69
CA VAL A 291 -17.29 5.85 3.32
C VAL A 291 -15.89 6.08 2.72
N ALA A 292 -14.96 6.67 3.46
CA ALA A 292 -13.58 6.86 3.03
C ALA A 292 -12.93 5.50 2.68
N THR A 293 -13.08 4.49 3.53
CA THR A 293 -12.57 3.14 3.30
C THR A 293 -13.07 2.55 1.98
N GLY A 294 -14.35 2.74 1.64
CA GLY A 294 -14.90 2.31 0.35
C GLY A 294 -14.17 2.94 -0.84
N PHE A 295 -13.87 4.24 -0.76
CA PHE A 295 -13.09 4.94 -1.79
C PHE A 295 -11.63 4.50 -1.85
N PHE A 296 -10.98 4.30 -0.70
CA PHE A 296 -9.60 3.80 -0.61
C PHE A 296 -9.48 2.40 -1.22
N ALA A 297 -10.35 1.49 -0.82
CA ALA A 297 -10.37 0.15 -1.39
C ALA A 297 -10.61 0.18 -2.91
N PHE A 298 -11.52 1.03 -3.36
CA PHE A 298 -11.80 1.20 -4.78
C PHE A 298 -10.62 1.77 -5.58
N SER A 299 -9.93 2.79 -5.05
CA SER A 299 -8.73 3.34 -5.69
C SER A 299 -7.61 2.32 -5.76
N THR A 300 -7.42 1.51 -4.71
CA THR A 300 -6.40 0.47 -4.66
C THR A 300 -6.71 -0.66 -5.64
N LEU A 301 -7.96 -1.11 -5.72
CA LEU A 301 -8.45 -2.08 -6.70
C LEU A 301 -8.10 -1.66 -8.14
N ILE A 302 -8.32 -0.39 -8.44
CA ILE A 302 -8.03 0.21 -9.74
C ILE A 302 -6.51 0.29 -9.99
N GLY A 303 -5.74 0.80 -9.02
CA GLY A 303 -4.29 0.97 -9.14
C GLY A 303 -3.55 -0.35 -9.31
N TRP A 304 -3.88 -1.34 -8.49
CA TRP A 304 -3.31 -2.69 -8.60
C TRP A 304 -3.79 -3.43 -9.83
N GLY A 305 -5.06 -3.25 -10.24
CA GLY A 305 -5.55 -3.76 -11.52
C GLY A 305 -4.69 -3.30 -12.71
N PHE A 306 -4.22 -2.05 -12.68
CA PHE A 306 -3.25 -1.54 -13.66
C PHE A 306 -1.87 -2.21 -13.55
N TYR A 307 -1.36 -2.47 -12.33
CA TYR A 307 -0.08 -3.15 -12.13
C TYR A 307 -0.08 -4.57 -12.66
N GLY A 308 -1.11 -5.36 -12.31
CA GLY A 308 -1.23 -6.73 -12.80
C GLY A 308 -1.50 -6.78 -14.30
N GLU A 309 -2.23 -5.82 -14.88
CA GLU A 309 -2.38 -5.70 -16.34
C GLU A 309 -1.03 -5.52 -17.03
N LYS A 310 -0.16 -4.63 -16.52
CA LYS A 310 1.18 -4.41 -17.10
C LYS A 310 2.10 -5.61 -16.93
N ALA A 311 2.02 -6.29 -15.80
CA ALA A 311 2.77 -7.52 -15.56
C ALA A 311 2.32 -8.65 -16.50
N LEU A 312 1.00 -8.79 -16.73
CA LEU A 312 0.47 -9.80 -17.63
C LEU A 312 0.77 -9.47 -19.10
N GLU A 313 0.69 -8.20 -19.49
CA GLU A 313 1.06 -7.73 -20.83
C GLU A 313 2.52 -8.06 -21.15
N PHE A 314 3.43 -7.95 -20.17
CA PHE A 314 4.83 -8.37 -20.31
C PHE A 314 4.99 -9.89 -20.53
N LEU A 315 4.13 -10.70 -19.91
CA LEU A 315 4.20 -12.18 -19.98
C LEU A 315 3.56 -12.75 -21.25
N LEU A 316 2.34 -12.32 -21.56
CA LEU A 316 1.45 -12.96 -22.54
C LEU A 316 0.91 -11.98 -23.60
N GLY A 317 1.32 -10.71 -23.55
CA GLY A 317 0.82 -9.68 -24.46
C GLY A 317 -0.58 -9.17 -24.14
N THR A 318 -1.08 -8.26 -24.97
CA THR A 318 -2.33 -7.49 -24.73
C THR A 318 -3.60 -8.34 -24.79
N LYS A 319 -3.60 -9.46 -25.52
CA LYS A 319 -4.78 -10.34 -25.68
C LYS A 319 -5.23 -11.01 -24.37
N ALA A 320 -4.29 -11.28 -23.46
CA ALA A 320 -4.59 -11.93 -22.17
C ALA A 320 -5.25 -10.99 -21.15
N VAL A 321 -5.15 -9.66 -21.36
CA VAL A 321 -5.60 -8.64 -20.40
C VAL A 321 -7.09 -8.74 -20.08
N ILE A 322 -7.94 -9.01 -21.07
CA ILE A 322 -9.39 -9.09 -20.85
C ILE A 322 -9.76 -10.19 -19.85
N TYR A 323 -9.13 -11.36 -19.95
CA TYR A 323 -9.38 -12.49 -19.04
C TYR A 323 -8.94 -12.17 -17.61
N TYR A 324 -7.79 -11.51 -17.48
CA TYR A 324 -7.30 -11.05 -16.18
C TYR A 324 -8.23 -10.03 -15.52
N ARG A 325 -8.81 -9.11 -16.30
CA ARG A 325 -9.79 -8.15 -15.78
C ARG A 325 -11.04 -8.86 -15.24
N LEU A 326 -11.54 -9.87 -15.97
CA LEU A 326 -12.69 -10.68 -15.53
C LEU A 326 -12.38 -11.45 -14.23
N VAL A 327 -11.22 -12.08 -14.14
CA VAL A 327 -10.78 -12.80 -12.93
C VAL A 327 -10.64 -11.82 -11.75
N THR A 328 -10.03 -10.65 -11.98
CA THR A 328 -9.91 -9.59 -10.97
C THR A 328 -11.29 -9.23 -10.40
N VAL A 329 -12.28 -8.96 -11.26
CA VAL A 329 -13.65 -8.61 -10.81
C VAL A 329 -14.27 -9.74 -9.99
N ALA A 330 -14.15 -11.00 -10.44
CA ALA A 330 -14.70 -12.14 -9.70
C ALA A 330 -14.07 -12.28 -8.30
N LEU A 331 -12.75 -12.05 -8.19
CA LEU A 331 -12.04 -12.15 -6.92
C LEU A 331 -12.37 -11.02 -5.93
N VAL A 332 -12.91 -9.88 -6.39
CA VAL A 332 -13.45 -8.84 -5.48
C VAL A 332 -14.59 -9.42 -4.65
N PHE A 333 -15.54 -10.08 -5.32
CA PHE A 333 -16.67 -10.71 -4.64
C PHE A 333 -16.20 -11.83 -3.72
N VAL A 334 -15.35 -12.74 -4.22
CA VAL A 334 -14.82 -13.85 -3.40
C VAL A 334 -14.08 -13.32 -2.18
N GLY A 335 -13.19 -12.33 -2.34
CA GLY A 335 -12.43 -11.74 -1.25
C GLY A 335 -13.31 -11.11 -0.17
N SER A 336 -14.45 -10.52 -0.55
CA SER A 336 -15.38 -9.90 0.40
C SER A 336 -15.98 -10.89 1.41
N ILE A 337 -16.08 -12.18 1.06
CA ILE A 337 -16.68 -13.23 1.90
C ILE A 337 -15.65 -14.19 2.54
N MET A 338 -14.36 -14.05 2.21
CA MET A 338 -13.28 -14.86 2.80
C MET A 338 -12.93 -14.40 4.22
N SER A 339 -12.12 -15.19 4.94
CA SER A 339 -11.58 -14.75 6.23
C SER A 339 -10.40 -13.78 6.05
N LEU A 340 -10.33 -12.77 6.92
CA LEU A 340 -9.27 -11.74 6.93
C LEU A 340 -7.87 -12.39 6.92
N GLY A 341 -7.62 -13.34 7.84
CA GLY A 341 -6.31 -13.99 7.96
C GLY A 341 -5.84 -14.70 6.68
N LEU A 342 -6.74 -15.34 5.93
CA LEU A 342 -6.37 -16.02 4.69
C LEU A 342 -5.94 -15.02 3.62
N VAL A 343 -6.71 -13.95 3.42
CA VAL A 343 -6.41 -12.95 2.38
C VAL A 343 -5.10 -12.19 2.69
N TRP A 344 -4.81 -11.88 3.95
CA TRP A 344 -3.53 -11.26 4.34
C TRP A 344 -2.35 -12.21 4.18
N ASN A 345 -2.45 -13.45 4.65
CA ASN A 345 -1.34 -14.42 4.54
C ASN A 345 -1.00 -14.70 3.07
N PHE A 346 -2.02 -14.87 2.21
CA PHE A 346 -1.80 -15.01 0.77
C PHE A 346 -1.07 -13.78 0.21
N SER A 347 -1.51 -12.58 0.57
CA SER A 347 -0.91 -11.32 0.11
C SER A 347 0.54 -11.16 0.55
N ASP A 348 0.86 -11.51 1.79
CA ASP A 348 2.21 -11.41 2.35
C ASP A 348 3.18 -12.34 1.63
N ILE A 349 2.74 -13.56 1.30
CA ILE A 349 3.55 -14.50 0.51
C ILE A 349 3.77 -13.95 -0.90
N MET A 350 2.74 -13.42 -1.56
CA MET A 350 2.90 -12.85 -2.90
C MET A 350 3.84 -11.63 -2.91
N PHE A 351 3.74 -10.76 -1.91
CA PHE A 351 4.63 -9.61 -1.73
C PHE A 351 6.08 -10.05 -1.48
N ALA A 352 6.30 -11.05 -0.63
CA ALA A 352 7.63 -11.61 -0.42
C ALA A 352 8.24 -12.15 -1.73
N MET A 353 7.44 -12.88 -2.53
CA MET A 353 7.88 -13.41 -3.81
C MET A 353 8.14 -12.33 -4.87
N MET A 354 7.44 -11.19 -4.83
CA MET A 354 7.76 -10.02 -5.65
C MET A 354 9.03 -9.30 -5.20
N ALA A 355 9.21 -9.16 -3.89
CA ALA A 355 10.34 -8.43 -3.32
C ALA A 355 11.68 -9.08 -3.67
N ILE A 356 11.77 -10.41 -3.67
CA ILE A 356 13.02 -11.14 -3.96
C ILE A 356 13.69 -10.71 -5.28
N PRO A 357 13.07 -10.87 -6.46
CA PRO A 357 13.68 -10.46 -7.72
C PRO A 357 13.90 -8.95 -7.80
N ASN A 358 12.99 -8.13 -7.24
CA ASN A 358 13.10 -6.68 -7.22
C ASN A 358 14.36 -6.23 -6.47
N LEU A 359 14.55 -6.70 -5.24
CA LEU A 359 15.71 -6.37 -4.40
C LEU A 359 17.03 -6.85 -5.00
N ILE A 360 17.06 -8.04 -5.63
CA ILE A 360 18.20 -8.48 -6.44
C ILE A 360 18.49 -7.43 -7.53
N GLY A 361 17.45 -6.99 -8.24
CA GLY A 361 17.51 -5.91 -9.21
C GLY A 361 18.21 -4.66 -8.70
N LEU A 362 17.72 -4.14 -7.58
CA LEU A 362 18.23 -2.90 -6.97
C LEU A 362 19.70 -3.04 -6.56
N ILE A 363 20.07 -4.15 -5.91
CA ILE A 363 21.44 -4.40 -5.46
C ILE A 363 22.42 -4.41 -6.65
N PHE A 364 22.14 -5.20 -7.68
CA PHE A 364 23.07 -5.32 -8.81
C PHE A 364 23.07 -4.08 -9.73
N LEU A 365 21.99 -3.31 -9.76
CA LEU A 365 21.90 -2.06 -10.54
C LEU A 365 22.28 -0.81 -9.72
N THR A 366 22.82 -0.96 -8.51
CA THR A 366 23.25 0.16 -7.64
C THR A 366 24.21 1.13 -8.36
N LYS A 367 25.13 0.62 -9.19
CA LYS A 367 26.05 1.47 -9.97
C LYS A 367 25.31 2.40 -10.93
N VAL A 368 24.23 1.91 -11.54
CA VAL A 368 23.38 2.68 -12.46
C VAL A 368 22.61 3.75 -11.70
N ILE A 369 22.03 3.39 -10.55
CA ILE A 369 21.30 4.31 -9.66
C ILE A 369 22.23 5.46 -9.23
N LYS A 370 23.44 5.13 -8.75
CA LYS A 370 24.44 6.11 -8.32
C LYS A 370 24.87 7.02 -9.47
N SER A 371 25.16 6.44 -10.64
CA SER A 371 25.57 7.20 -11.83
C SER A 371 24.52 8.19 -12.28
N GLU A 372 23.24 7.79 -12.37
CA GLU A 372 22.16 8.70 -12.75
C GLU A 372 21.88 9.78 -11.70
N THR A 373 21.97 9.42 -10.42
CA THR A 373 21.78 10.39 -9.34
C THR A 373 22.90 11.44 -9.35
N ASN A 374 24.15 11.01 -9.53
CA ASN A 374 25.28 11.92 -9.66
C ASN A 374 25.15 12.80 -10.91
N ARG A 375 24.74 12.24 -12.06
CA ARG A 375 24.47 13.01 -13.29
C ARG A 375 23.47 14.14 -13.04
N PHE A 376 22.45 13.89 -12.23
CA PHE A 376 21.39 14.89 -11.97
C PHE A 376 21.81 15.98 -10.98
N PHE A 377 22.60 15.65 -9.96
CA PHE A 377 22.93 16.58 -8.87
C PHE A 377 24.32 17.23 -8.98
N LEU A 378 25.26 16.61 -9.71
CA LEU A 378 26.67 17.01 -9.72
C LEU A 378 27.17 17.45 -11.10
N GLU A 379 26.46 17.11 -12.18
CA GLU A 379 26.77 17.66 -13.50
C GLU A 379 25.93 18.92 -13.70
N ASP A 380 26.59 20.06 -13.90
CA ASP A 380 25.93 21.34 -14.16
C ASP A 380 25.06 21.24 -15.42
N HIS A 381 23.79 21.64 -15.31
CA HIS A 381 22.80 21.62 -16.40
C HIS A 381 22.79 22.90 -17.24
#